data_AF-A0A7C0WFL3-F1
#
_entry.id   AF-A0A7C0WFL3-F1
#
_cell.length_a   1.000
_cell.length_b   1.000
_cell.length_c   1.000
_cell.angle_alpha   90.00
_cell.angle_beta   90.00
_cell.angle_gamma   90.00
#
_symmetry.space_group_name_H-M   'P 1'
#
loop_
_entity.id
_entity.type
_entity.pdbx_description
1 polymer ?
#
loop_
_entity_poly.entity_id
_entity_poly.type
_entity_poly.pdbx_seq_one_letter_code
_entity_poly.pdbx_strand_id
1 'polypeptide(L)' 'MRTYIYVDGFNLYYRAVKDTPYNWLDFKKVFEYLLDPSHQIISIKYFTTDHLFQIKKISP' A
#
# COMPACT_ATOMS: atom_id res chain seq x y z
N MET A 1 11.83 18.35 0.88
CA MET A 1 11.97 17.51 -0.33
C MET A 1 10.60 17.07 -0.84
N ARG A 2 10.34 17.13 -2.15
CA ARG A 2 9.05 16.64 -2.72
C ARG A 2 9.03 15.12 -2.71
N THR A 3 7.96 14.53 -2.17
CA THR A 3 7.89 13.09 -1.92
C THR A 3 6.63 12.49 -2.53
N TYR A 4 6.81 11.42 -3.30
CA TYR A 4 5.72 10.60 -3.84
C TYR A 4 5.80 9.24 -3.17
N ILE A 5 4.67 8.78 -2.65
CA ILE A 5 4.61 7.56 -1.86
C ILE A 5 3.81 6.51 -2.61
N TYR A 6 4.37 5.33 -2.75
CA TYR A 6 3.78 4.18 -3.43
C TYR A 6 3.62 3.06 -2.40
N VAL A 7 2.39 2.61 -2.18
CA VAL A 7 2.06 1.60 -1.18
C VAL A 7 1.60 0.33 -1.88
N ASP A 8 2.31 -0.78 -1.63
CA ASP A 8 1.86 -2.12 -1.99
C ASP A 8 0.86 -2.62 -0.94
N GLY A 9 -0.42 -2.63 -1.30
CA GLY A 9 -1.52 -3.02 -0.45
C GLY A 9 -1.54 -4.51 -0.13
N PHE A 10 -1.06 -5.38 -1.03
CA PHE A 10 -0.98 -6.81 -0.76
C PHE A 10 0.11 -7.06 0.29
N ASN A 11 1.31 -6.53 0.07
CA ASN A 11 2.41 -6.71 1.01
C ASN A 11 2.10 -6.10 2.38
N LEU A 12 1.53 -4.89 2.39
CA LEU A 12 1.11 -4.22 3.62
C LEU A 12 0.05 -5.03 4.36
N TYR A 13 -0.97 -5.52 3.66
CA TYR A 13 -2.06 -6.25 4.31
C TYR A 13 -1.53 -7.51 4.99
N TYR A 14 -0.82 -8.38 4.26
CA TYR A 14 -0.37 -9.66 4.80
C TYR A 14 0.76 -9.54 5.83
N ARG A 15 1.55 -8.47 5.83
CA ARG A 15 2.69 -8.32 6.76
C ARG A 15 2.41 -7.44 7.97
N ALA A 16 1.48 -6.50 7.87
CA ALA A 16 1.28 -5.48 8.90
C ALA A 16 -0.16 -5.32 9.38
N VAL A 17 -1.17 -5.69 8.58
CA VAL A 17 -2.58 -5.36 8.89
C VAL A 17 -3.44 -6.59 9.21
N LYS A 18 -3.24 -7.71 8.50
CA LYS A 18 -4.16 -8.87 8.44
C LYS A 18 -4.62 -9.40 9.81
N ASP A 19 -3.71 -9.45 10.78
CA ASP A 19 -3.99 -10.00 12.12
C ASP A 19 -4.10 -8.90 13.18
N THR A 20 -4.44 -7.67 12.76
CA THR A 20 -4.63 -6.52 13.64
C THR A 20 -6.07 -6.02 13.58
N PRO A 21 -6.56 -5.37 14.65
CA PRO A 21 -7.88 -4.71 14.60
C PRO A 21 -7.89 -3.45 13.69
N TYR A 22 -6.73 -3.05 13.14
CA TYR A 22 -6.54 -1.81 12.41
C TYR A 22 -6.76 -1.98 10.90
N ASN A 23 -7.98 -2.32 10.50
CA ASN A 23 -8.33 -2.56 9.09
C ASN A 23 -8.32 -1.31 8.20
N TRP A 24 -8.38 -0.11 8.81
CA TRP A 24 -8.44 1.16 8.09
C TRP A 24 -7.31 2.07 8.57
N LEU A 25 -6.19 2.07 7.83
CA LEU A 25 -5.01 2.86 8.16
C LEU A 25 -5.07 4.24 7.51
N ASP A 26 -4.86 5.29 8.30
CA ASP A 26 -4.65 6.65 7.76
C ASP A 26 -3.20 6.77 7.27
N PHE A 27 -2.99 6.47 5.99
CA PHE A 27 -1.68 6.53 5.35
C PHE A 27 -1.00 7.89 5.49
N LYS A 28 -1.76 8.98 5.44
CA LYS A 28 -1.19 10.33 5.53
C LYS A 28 -0.54 10.52 6.90
N LYS A 29 -1.24 10.18 7.98
CA LYS A 29 -0.68 10.26 9.34
C LYS A 29 0.52 9.35 9.55
N VAL A 30 0.48 8.13 9.02
CA VAL A 30 1.60 7.19 9.10
C VAL A 30 2.85 7.78 8.46
N PHE A 31 2.73 8.33 7.25
CA PHE A 31 3.88 8.90 6.55
C PHE A 31 4.31 10.26 7.12
N GLU A 32 3.40 11.06 7.67
CA GLU A 32 3.76 12.27 8.42
C GLU A 32 4.52 11.96 9.71
N TYR A 33 4.24 10.82 10.35
CA TYR A 33 5.00 10.35 11.51
C TYR A 33 6.35 9.73 11.12
N LEU A 34 6.40 8.99 10.00
CA LEU A 34 7.58 8.26 9.56
C LEU A 34 8.62 9.15 8.87
N LEU A 35 8.17 10.16 8.11
CA LEU A 35 9.05 11.04 7.35
C LEU A 35 9.48 12.24 8.20
N ASP A 36 10.68 12.73 7.93
CA ASP A 36 11.11 14.01 8.48
C ASP A 36 10.17 15.15 8.01
N PRO A 37 9.79 16.11 8.88
CA PRO A 37 8.83 17.18 8.55
C PRO A 37 9.20 18.05 7.34
N SER A 38 10.47 18.06 6.91
CA SER A 38 10.90 18.74 5.69
C SER A 38 10.40 18.09 4.39
N HIS A 39 9.81 16.89 4.46
CA HIS A 39 9.21 16.20 3.32
C HIS A 39 7.83 16.75 3.02
N GLN A 40 7.62 17.19 1.78
CA GLN A 40 6.32 17.56 1.28
C GLN A 40 5.72 16.37 0.53
N ILE A 41 4.73 15.71 1.13
CA ILE A 41 4.00 14.61 0.49
C ILE A 41 3.13 15.19 -0.62
N ILE A 42 3.47 14.89 -1.87
CA ILE A 42 2.76 15.39 -3.06
C ILE A 42 1.60 14.44 -3.42
N SER A 43 1.82 13.14 -3.28
CA SER A 43 0.82 12.12 -3.60
C SER A 43 1.13 10.81 -2.87
N ILE A 44 0.07 10.10 -2.51
CA ILE A 44 0.12 8.73 -2.00
C ILE A 44 -0.70 7.89 -2.98
N LYS A 45 -0.07 6.87 -3.57
CA LYS A 45 -0.69 5.96 -4.53
C LYS A 45 -0.71 4.56 -3.94
N TYR A 46 -1.89 3.97 -3.89
CA TYR A 46 -2.13 2.63 -3.34
C TYR A 46 -2.33 1.63 -4.49
N PHE A 47 -1.57 0.55 -4.46
CA PHE A 47 -1.63 -0.50 -5.47
C PHE A 47 -1.98 -1.81 -4.79
N THR A 48 -3.08 -2.41 -5.18
CA THR A 48 -3.43 -3.79 -4.81
C THR A 48 -3.09 -4.71 -5.96
N THR A 49 -2.75 -5.95 -5.66
CA THR A 49 -2.62 -6.97 -6.70
C THR A 49 -4.02 -7.27 -7.28
N ASP A 50 -4.24 -6.94 -8.56
CA ASP A 50 -5.40 -7.41 -9.32
C ASP A 50 -5.25 -8.91 -9.61
N HIS A 51 -5.65 -9.76 -8.67
CA HIS A 51 -5.66 -11.20 -8.88
C HIS A 51 -6.93 -11.63 -9.64
N LEU A 52 -7.06 -11.25 -10.91
CA LEU A 52 -7.98 -11.88 -11.87
C LEU A 52 -7.37 -11.93 -13.29
N PHE A 53 -6.19 -12.54 -13.42
CA PHE A 53 -5.82 -13.26 -14.63
C PHE A 53 -5.57 -14.73 -14.27
N GLN A 54 -6.65 -15.46 -13.99
CA GLN A 54 -6.64 -16.89 -14.30
C GLN A 54 -6.63 -17.02 -15.81
N ILE A 55 -5.43 -17.01 -16.40
CA ILE A 55 -5.25 -17.67 -17.70
C ILE A 55 -5.43 -19.16 -17.41
N LYS A 56 -6.68 -19.63 -17.44
CA LYS A 56 -6.99 -21.03 -17.71
C LYS A 56 -6.51 -21.32 -19.12
N LYS A 57 -5.25 -21.73 -19.26
CA LYS A 57 -4.73 -22.44 -20.43
C LYS A 57 -4.05 -23.71 -19.98
N ILE A 58 -4.85 -24.74 -19.70
CA ILE A 58 -4.48 -26.16 -19.67
C ILE A 58 -5.84 -26.89 -19.80
N SER A 59 -6.20 -27.75 -20.76
CA SER A 59 -5.65 -28.41 -21.97
C SER A 59 -6.86 -29.17 -22.60
N PRO A 60 -6.76 -29.88 -23.75
CA PRO A 60 -5.64 -30.09 -24.66
C PRO A 60 -5.75 -29.32 -25.98
#